data_AF-A0A9D7CRE3-F1
#
_entry.id   AF-A0A9D7CRE3-F1
#
_cell.length_a   1.000
_cell.length_b   1.000
_cell.length_c   1.000
_cell.angle_alpha   90.00
_cell.angle_beta   90.00
_cell.angle_gamma   90.00
#
_symmetry.space_group_name_H-M   'P 1'
#
loop_
_entity.id
_entity.type
_entity.pdbx_description
1 polymer ?
#
loop_
_entity_poly.entity_id
_entity_poly.type
_entity_poly.pdbx_seq_one_letter_code
_entity_poly.pdbx_strand_id
1 'polypeptide(L)'
;MRLTALSLVAFVALSVAACGGVAIDPFATNDTASCGANACGACDVGQVNRDECRDGKWSCSCVPRGGGTCTMAPACTPGDRVIASASACPAGATCYANSACGTTVHCAAAGPDTCAAYPSCKPGDVQVTGPITCPSVTPNCNYTQSMCGATIWCHVQSSPPVWPSNASKLVAVNEGGGFVPTPPPGSKCKLGETRFTFNRATRVLDWQICDSNVTPYAMKSGLRTLSTVEAADVDATLSGVSIYTGTSCGADKPLMWMEVSSPGQGTKKFYDSFYSCNGLGTYVDNIDDVFAKLQEFVK
;
A
#
# COMPACT_ATOMS: atom_id res chain seq x y z
N MET A 1 -41.39 -14.48 4.62
CA MET A 1 -40.87 -15.38 3.58
C MET A 1 -39.40 -15.63 3.85
N ARG A 2 -39.03 -16.88 4.09
CA ARG A 2 -37.65 -17.35 4.21
C ARG A 2 -37.03 -17.45 2.81
N LEU A 3 -35.78 -17.05 2.65
CA LEU A 3 -34.87 -17.70 1.70
C LEU A 3 -33.40 -17.49 2.12
N THR A 4 -32.78 -18.62 2.44
CA THR A 4 -31.37 -18.90 2.71
C THR A 4 -30.63 -19.27 1.42
N ALA A 5 -29.36 -18.88 1.28
CA ALA A 5 -28.25 -19.64 0.65
C ALA A 5 -26.99 -18.73 0.65
N LEU A 6 -25.99 -18.93 1.51
CA LEU A 6 -24.86 -19.88 1.43
C LEU A 6 -24.16 -19.95 0.05
N SER A 7 -22.90 -19.50 0.00
CA SER A 7 -21.91 -20.09 -0.90
C SER A 7 -20.52 -20.05 -0.26
N LEU A 8 -20.00 -21.25 -0.01
CA LEU A 8 -18.69 -21.60 0.52
C LEU A 8 -17.75 -21.78 -0.69
N VAL A 9 -16.58 -21.13 -0.72
CA VAL A 9 -15.53 -21.46 -1.72
C VAL A 9 -14.33 -22.04 -0.98
N ALA A 10 -14.01 -23.27 -1.35
CA ALA A 10 -12.94 -24.09 -0.78
C ALA A 10 -11.56 -23.71 -1.33
N PHE A 11 -10.58 -23.66 -0.43
CA PHE A 11 -9.15 -23.62 -0.76
C PHE A 11 -8.66 -25.03 -1.13
N VAL A 12 -8.05 -25.16 -2.31
CA VAL A 12 -7.29 -26.35 -2.70
C VAL A 12 -5.81 -26.06 -2.49
N ALA A 13 -5.21 -26.74 -1.51
CA ALA A 13 -3.77 -26.82 -1.32
C ALA A 13 -3.21 -27.90 -2.27
N LEU A 14 -2.21 -27.55 -3.08
CA LEU A 14 -1.49 -28.47 -3.95
C LEU A 14 -0.10 -28.73 -3.36
N SER A 15 0.11 -29.97 -2.90
CA SER A 15 1.36 -30.46 -2.32
C SER A 15 2.15 -31.34 -3.29
N VAL A 16 3.41 -30.95 -3.48
CA VAL A 16 4.67 -31.67 -3.78
C VAL A 16 4.60 -33.17 -4.17
N ALA A 17 5.20 -33.52 -5.32
CA ALA A 17 5.89 -34.80 -5.53
C ALA A 17 6.88 -34.81 -6.72
N ALA A 18 8.15 -35.11 -6.41
CA ALA A 18 9.08 -36.04 -7.12
C ALA A 18 9.67 -35.60 -8.48
N CYS A 19 10.84 -36.04 -8.99
CA CYS A 19 11.81 -37.10 -8.68
C CYS A 19 13.24 -36.61 -9.06
N GLY A 20 14.27 -37.13 -8.38
CA GLY A 20 15.66 -37.02 -8.83
C GLY A 20 15.94 -37.94 -10.02
N GLY A 21 16.57 -37.40 -11.07
CA GLY A 21 17.09 -38.15 -12.21
C GLY A 21 18.61 -38.23 -12.14
N VAL A 22 19.15 -39.44 -12.18
CA VAL A 22 20.58 -39.70 -12.40
C VAL A 22 20.80 -39.78 -13.91
N ALA A 23 21.64 -38.91 -14.46
CA ALA A 23 22.05 -38.96 -15.85
C ALA A 23 23.03 -40.13 -16.07
N ILE A 24 22.70 -41.03 -17.00
CA ILE A 24 23.63 -42.01 -17.56
C ILE A 24 24.05 -41.50 -18.94
N ASP A 25 25.35 -41.32 -19.12
CA ASP A 25 25.99 -40.84 -20.34
C ASP A 25 26.22 -42.04 -21.31
N PRO A 26 25.69 -42.02 -22.56
CA PRO A 26 25.76 -43.17 -23.46
C PRO A 26 27.02 -43.21 -24.36
N PHE A 27 28.10 -42.49 -24.05
CA PHE A 27 29.32 -42.48 -24.86
C PHE A 27 30.57 -42.91 -24.06
N ALA A 28 30.64 -44.20 -23.71
CA ALA A 28 31.90 -44.84 -23.32
C ALA A 28 32.36 -45.77 -24.44
N THR A 29 33.19 -45.24 -25.34
CA THR A 29 33.92 -46.05 -26.32
C THR A 29 35.00 -46.88 -25.63
N ASN A 30 35.04 -48.17 -25.98
CA ASN A 30 36.02 -49.19 -25.60
C ASN A 30 37.46 -48.67 -25.52
N ASP A 31 38.04 -48.65 -24.31
CA ASP A 31 39.45 -48.98 -24.00
C ASP A 31 39.82 -48.58 -22.56
N THR A 32 39.01 -48.97 -21.58
CA THR A 32 39.42 -48.93 -20.17
C THR A 32 39.26 -50.30 -19.58
N ALA A 33 40.40 -50.92 -19.24
CA ALA A 33 40.41 -52.06 -18.33
C ALA A 33 39.68 -51.62 -17.05
N SER A 34 38.45 -52.12 -16.86
CA SER A 34 37.63 -51.79 -15.71
C SER A 34 38.31 -52.34 -14.47
N CYS A 35 39.01 -51.50 -13.72
CA CYS A 35 39.25 -51.80 -12.32
C CYS A 35 37.86 -51.79 -11.67
N GLY A 36 37.34 -52.97 -11.27
CA GLY A 36 36.03 -53.09 -10.61
C GLY A 36 35.94 -52.29 -9.30
N ALA A 37 34.86 -52.48 -8.54
CA ALA A 37 34.64 -51.82 -7.24
C ALA A 37 35.94 -51.80 -6.40
N ASN A 38 36.31 -50.64 -5.86
CA ASN A 38 37.60 -50.47 -5.22
C ASN A 38 37.75 -51.46 -4.05
N ALA A 39 38.94 -52.05 -3.92
CA ALA A 39 39.31 -52.91 -2.79
C ALA A 39 40.32 -52.22 -1.87
N CYS A 40 40.58 -50.93 -2.07
CA CYS A 40 41.48 -50.15 -1.24
C CYS A 40 40.82 -49.95 0.13
N GLY A 41 41.39 -50.56 1.17
CA GLY A 41 40.93 -50.40 2.55
C GLY A 41 40.97 -48.94 3.03
N ALA A 42 40.34 -48.67 4.17
CA ALA A 42 40.37 -47.34 4.77
C ALA A 42 41.80 -46.95 5.18
N CYS A 43 42.20 -45.71 4.90
CA CYS A 43 43.44 -45.13 5.43
C CYS A 43 43.29 -44.73 6.91
N ASP A 44 44.41 -44.61 7.60
CA ASP A 44 44.45 -44.13 8.99
C ASP A 44 43.97 -42.67 9.13
N VAL A 45 43.57 -42.30 10.35
CA VAL A 45 43.06 -40.94 10.67
C VAL A 45 44.10 -39.88 10.29
N GLY A 46 43.71 -38.97 9.38
CA GLY A 46 44.58 -37.89 8.90
C GLY A 46 45.16 -38.13 7.50
N GLN A 47 44.85 -39.25 6.85
CA GLN A 47 45.22 -39.56 5.47
C GLN A 47 43.99 -39.54 4.54
N VAL A 48 44.22 -39.43 3.23
CA VAL A 48 43.18 -39.61 2.21
C VAL A 48 43.65 -40.64 1.19
N ASN A 49 42.72 -41.43 0.66
CA ASN A 49 43.02 -42.39 -0.40
C ASN A 49 43.28 -41.64 -1.69
N ARG A 50 44.45 -41.86 -2.29
CA ARG A 50 44.74 -41.48 -3.66
C ARG A 50 44.84 -42.77 -4.47
N ASP A 51 43.67 -43.27 -4.85
CA ASP A 51 43.55 -44.51 -5.61
C ASP A 51 43.69 -44.20 -7.11
N GLU A 52 44.64 -44.86 -7.78
CA GLU A 52 44.82 -44.75 -9.23
C GLU A 52 44.69 -46.15 -9.86
N CYS A 53 43.88 -46.27 -10.91
CA CYS A 53 43.76 -47.47 -11.73
C CYS A 53 44.61 -47.30 -12.99
N ARG A 54 45.61 -48.17 -13.18
CA ARG A 54 46.44 -48.20 -14.39
C ARG A 54 46.59 -49.63 -14.86
N ASP A 55 46.34 -49.87 -16.15
CA ASP A 55 46.42 -51.20 -16.79
C ASP A 55 45.60 -52.30 -16.08
N GLY A 56 44.42 -51.93 -15.55
CA GLY A 56 43.53 -52.88 -14.86
C GLY A 56 43.99 -53.29 -13.45
N LYS A 57 45.00 -52.62 -12.88
CA LYS A 57 45.42 -52.81 -11.49
C LYS A 57 45.20 -51.54 -10.67
N TRP A 58 44.63 -51.70 -9.48
CA TRP A 58 44.55 -50.65 -8.47
C TRP A 58 45.91 -50.44 -7.81
N SER A 59 46.37 -49.19 -7.79
CA SER A 59 47.42 -48.72 -6.89
C SER A 59 46.77 -47.93 -5.77
N CYS A 60 46.72 -48.52 -4.57
CA CYS A 60 46.19 -47.85 -3.38
C CYS A 60 47.34 -47.12 -2.67
N SER A 61 47.22 -45.81 -2.48
CA SER A 61 48.20 -45.02 -1.73
C SER A 61 47.50 -44.15 -0.71
N CYS A 62 47.77 -44.38 0.57
CA CYS A 62 47.38 -43.47 1.62
C CYS A 62 48.42 -42.36 1.72
N VAL A 63 48.03 -41.17 1.27
CA VAL A 63 48.87 -39.98 1.42
C VAL A 63 48.43 -39.23 2.67
N PRO A 64 49.36 -38.65 3.46
CA PRO A 64 49.01 -37.65 4.48
C PRO A 64 48.04 -36.64 3.87
N ARG A 65 47.08 -36.11 4.63
CA ARG A 65 46.38 -34.86 4.28
C ARG A 65 47.43 -33.74 4.20
N GLY A 66 48.24 -33.76 3.15
CA GLY A 66 49.16 -32.69 2.81
C GLY A 66 48.31 -31.53 2.37
N GLY A 67 48.21 -30.51 3.23
CA GLY A 67 47.77 -29.16 2.91
C GLY A 67 46.75 -29.09 1.79
N GLY A 68 45.60 -29.77 1.94
CA GLY A 68 44.47 -29.56 1.07
C GLY A 68 44.20 -28.07 1.14
N THR A 69 44.44 -27.35 0.04
CA THR A 69 44.21 -25.93 -0.07
C THR A 69 42.79 -25.70 0.39
N CYS A 70 42.66 -25.13 1.58
CA CYS A 70 41.37 -24.92 2.19
C CYS A 70 40.76 -23.75 1.41
N THR A 71 40.00 -24.09 0.36
CA THR A 71 39.50 -23.14 -0.65
C THR A 71 38.27 -22.38 -0.17
N MET A 72 37.77 -22.67 1.03
CA MET A 72 36.58 -22.03 1.57
C MET A 72 36.96 -20.76 2.34
N ALA A 73 36.89 -19.62 1.67
CA ALA A 73 37.00 -18.33 2.35
C ALA A 73 35.83 -18.19 3.35
N PRO A 74 36.06 -17.71 4.57
CA PRO A 74 35.00 -17.41 5.50
C PRO A 74 34.13 -16.29 4.92
N ALA A 75 32.82 -16.42 5.07
CA ALA A 75 31.85 -15.44 4.61
C ALA A 75 30.87 -15.10 5.75
N CYS A 76 30.27 -13.92 5.67
CA CYS A 76 29.16 -13.57 6.55
C CYS A 76 27.90 -14.35 6.17
N THR A 77 26.98 -14.49 7.13
CA THR A 77 25.62 -15.00 6.87
C THR A 77 24.97 -14.19 5.75
N PRO A 78 24.22 -14.80 4.81
CA PRO A 78 23.51 -14.06 3.78
C PRO A 78 22.67 -12.91 4.35
N GLY A 79 22.91 -11.69 3.87
CA GLY A 79 22.28 -10.46 4.35
C GLY A 79 23.18 -9.59 5.21
N ASP A 80 24.20 -10.17 5.85
CA ASP A 80 25.16 -9.43 6.69
C ASP A 80 26.27 -8.81 5.85
N ARG A 81 26.93 -7.79 6.39
CA ARG A 81 28.04 -7.11 5.72
C ARG A 81 29.38 -7.43 6.36
N VAL A 82 30.41 -7.54 5.53
CA VAL A 82 31.80 -7.60 5.98
C VAL A 82 32.20 -6.23 6.54
N ILE A 83 32.84 -6.22 7.70
CA ILE A 83 33.43 -5.03 8.33
C ILE A 83 34.94 -5.21 8.48
N ALA A 84 35.69 -4.10 8.50
CA ALA A 84 37.15 -4.13 8.48
C ALA A 84 37.79 -4.82 9.70
N SER A 85 37.14 -4.74 10.85
CA SER A 85 37.59 -5.33 12.12
C SER A 85 36.43 -5.38 13.13
N ALA A 86 36.63 -6.07 14.25
CA ALA A 86 35.69 -6.03 15.36
C ALA A 86 35.43 -4.60 15.90
N SER A 87 36.43 -3.70 15.84
CA SER A 87 36.29 -2.31 16.26
C SER A 87 35.54 -1.43 15.26
N ALA A 88 35.36 -1.89 14.03
CA ALA A 88 34.54 -1.23 13.01
C ALA A 88 33.04 -1.57 13.16
N CYS A 89 32.64 -2.20 14.28
CA CYS A 89 31.25 -2.50 14.57
C CYS A 89 30.46 -1.19 14.80
N PRO A 90 29.40 -0.92 14.02
CA PRO A 90 28.55 0.25 14.23
C PRO A 90 27.90 0.23 15.62
N ALA A 91 27.69 1.41 16.19
CA ALA A 91 27.00 1.55 17.47
C ALA A 91 25.58 0.97 17.39
N GLY A 92 25.26 -0.02 18.23
CA GLY A 92 23.95 -0.68 18.26
C GLY A 92 23.79 -1.85 17.28
N ALA A 93 24.80 -2.17 16.46
CA ALA A 93 24.79 -3.36 15.61
C ALA A 93 25.25 -4.61 16.38
N THR A 94 24.77 -5.78 15.96
CA THR A 94 25.32 -7.07 16.41
C THR A 94 26.45 -7.48 15.47
N CYS A 95 27.67 -7.63 15.98
CA CYS A 95 28.82 -8.03 15.18
C CYS A 95 29.38 -9.38 15.64
N TYR A 96 29.92 -10.15 14.70
CA TYR A 96 30.51 -11.46 14.95
C TYR A 96 31.71 -11.71 14.03
N ALA A 97 32.50 -12.73 14.33
CA ALA A 97 33.61 -13.17 13.48
C ALA A 97 33.32 -14.59 12.97
N ASN A 98 33.64 -14.85 11.71
CA ASN A 98 33.60 -16.19 11.15
C ASN A 98 35.00 -16.57 10.66
N SER A 99 35.50 -17.73 11.08
CA SER A 99 36.86 -18.19 10.79
C SER A 99 36.82 -19.50 10.02
N ALA A 100 37.48 -19.53 8.86
CA ALA A 100 37.65 -20.71 8.04
C ALA A 100 39.05 -20.68 7.42
N CYS A 101 39.68 -21.85 7.34
CA CYS A 101 40.95 -22.00 6.63
C CYS A 101 42.08 -21.09 7.13
N GLY A 102 42.11 -20.77 8.44
CA GLY A 102 43.11 -19.87 9.03
C GLY A 102 42.92 -18.39 8.72
N THR A 103 41.83 -18.03 8.03
CA THR A 103 41.41 -16.65 7.80
C THR A 103 40.17 -16.33 8.62
N THR A 104 39.98 -15.07 8.98
CA THR A 104 38.82 -14.59 9.75
C THR A 104 38.20 -13.41 9.05
N VAL A 105 36.88 -13.43 8.89
CA VAL A 105 36.09 -12.28 8.43
C VAL A 105 35.28 -11.74 9.61
N HIS A 106 35.23 -10.42 9.74
CA HIS A 106 34.35 -9.75 10.70
C HIS A 106 33.07 -9.34 9.99
N CYS A 107 31.94 -9.63 10.61
CA CYS A 107 30.62 -9.39 10.07
C CYS A 107 29.84 -8.49 11.01
N ALA A 108 29.11 -7.53 10.45
CA ALA A 108 28.02 -6.87 11.14
C ALA A 108 26.72 -7.47 10.60
N ALA A 109 25.87 -7.94 11.53
CA ALA A 109 24.48 -8.21 11.21
C ALA A 109 23.90 -7.01 10.47
N ALA A 110 23.03 -7.24 9.49
CA ALA A 110 22.33 -6.15 8.80
C ALA A 110 21.58 -5.28 9.82
N GLY A 111 22.27 -4.25 10.32
CA GLY A 111 21.71 -3.26 11.21
C GLY A 111 20.89 -2.25 10.42
N PRO A 112 20.09 -1.44 11.12
CA PRO A 112 19.28 -0.38 10.50
C PRO A 112 20.12 0.59 9.65
N ASP A 113 21.42 0.74 9.93
CA ASP A 113 22.31 1.72 9.26
C ASP A 113 22.62 1.43 7.78
N THR A 114 22.39 0.21 7.29
CA THR A 114 22.49 -0.09 5.84
C THR A 114 21.19 0.13 5.09
N CYS A 115 20.12 0.47 5.80
CA CYS A 115 18.83 0.71 5.19
C CYS A 115 18.71 2.20 4.86
N ALA A 116 18.70 2.51 3.56
CA ALA A 116 18.43 3.87 3.10
C ALA A 116 17.01 4.36 3.45
N ALA A 117 16.13 3.47 3.94
CA ALA A 117 14.75 3.78 4.28
C ALA A 117 14.49 3.57 5.78
N TYR A 118 14.20 4.65 6.49
CA TYR A 118 13.60 4.60 7.81
C TYR A 118 12.08 4.34 7.67
N PRO A 119 11.46 3.56 8.59
CA PRO A 119 10.01 3.43 8.59
C PRO A 119 9.38 4.81 8.79
N SER A 120 8.31 5.07 8.05
CA SER A 120 7.50 6.28 8.16
C SER A 120 6.02 5.90 8.26
N CYS A 121 5.22 6.77 8.88
CA CYS A 121 3.77 6.58 8.91
C CYS A 121 3.18 6.78 7.52
N LYS A 122 2.01 6.18 7.28
CA LYS A 122 1.26 6.41 6.04
C LYS A 122 1.00 7.92 5.87
N PRO A 123 0.92 8.43 4.63
CA PRO A 123 0.61 9.83 4.40
C PRO A 123 -0.66 10.27 5.16
N GLY A 124 -0.54 11.33 5.96
CA GLY A 124 -1.62 11.86 6.81
C GLY A 124 -1.57 11.40 8.26
N ASP A 125 -0.78 10.39 8.59
CA ASP A 125 -0.62 9.88 9.95
C ASP A 125 0.60 10.49 10.65
N VAL A 126 0.60 10.48 11.97
CA VAL A 126 1.69 11.06 12.78
C VAL A 126 2.43 10.00 13.58
N GLN A 127 3.76 10.12 13.64
CA GLN A 127 4.57 9.26 14.48
C GLN A 127 4.42 9.66 15.95
N VAL A 128 4.24 8.67 16.82
CA VAL A 128 4.11 8.83 18.27
C VAL A 128 5.17 8.00 18.99
N THR A 129 5.45 8.32 20.26
CA THR A 129 6.49 7.64 21.06
C THR A 129 6.07 6.28 21.60
N GLY A 130 4.79 5.91 21.48
CA GLY A 130 4.23 4.65 21.96
C GLY A 130 2.74 4.53 21.65
N PRO A 131 2.09 3.43 22.05
CA PRO A 131 0.65 3.27 21.89
C PRO A 131 -0.09 4.34 22.68
N ILE A 132 -0.93 5.12 22.00
CA ILE A 132 -1.84 6.08 22.65
C ILE A 132 -3.23 5.47 22.83
N THR A 133 -4.04 5.99 23.74
CA THR A 133 -5.41 5.49 23.89
C THR A 133 -6.27 6.01 22.74
N CYS A 134 -6.82 5.10 21.92
CA CYS A 134 -7.71 5.48 20.83
C CYS A 134 -9.05 5.97 21.36
N PRO A 135 -9.62 7.05 20.80
CA PRO A 135 -11.03 7.36 20.99
C PRO A 135 -11.88 6.14 20.61
N SER A 136 -12.95 5.89 21.36
CA SER A 136 -13.87 4.77 21.09
C SER A 136 -14.50 4.81 19.70
N VAL A 137 -14.54 5.99 19.08
CA VAL A 137 -15.07 6.24 17.73
C VAL A 137 -14.10 5.87 16.60
N THR A 138 -12.81 5.65 16.90
CA THR A 138 -11.80 5.23 15.92
C THR A 138 -11.02 4.02 16.47
N PRO A 139 -11.65 2.84 16.55
CA PRO A 139 -10.94 1.62 16.92
C PRO A 139 -9.79 1.39 15.94
N ASN A 140 -8.60 1.05 16.46
CA ASN A 140 -7.36 0.90 15.69
C ASN A 140 -6.77 2.22 15.14
N CYS A 141 -6.92 3.32 15.88
CA CYS A 141 -6.22 4.58 15.58
C CYS A 141 -4.69 4.48 15.66
N ASN A 142 -4.12 3.37 16.12
CA ASN A 142 -2.66 3.18 16.16
C ASN A 142 -2.26 1.92 15.41
N TYR A 143 -1.07 1.97 14.82
CA TYR A 143 -0.41 0.83 14.20
C TYR A 143 1.10 0.99 14.30
N THR A 144 1.83 -0.10 14.07
CA THR A 144 3.29 -0.07 13.99
C THR A 144 3.74 -0.21 12.55
N GLN A 145 4.81 0.50 12.19
CA GLN A 145 5.54 0.28 10.95
C GLN A 145 6.94 -0.21 11.30
N SER A 146 7.33 -1.33 10.71
CA SER A 146 8.64 -1.92 10.92
C SER A 146 9.39 -1.98 9.59
N MET A 147 10.58 -1.41 9.56
CA MET A 147 11.48 -1.47 8.41
C MET A 147 12.90 -1.53 8.92
N CYS A 148 13.67 -2.50 8.41
CA CYS A 148 15.09 -2.64 8.71
C CYS A 148 15.42 -2.71 10.21
N GLY A 149 14.60 -3.43 10.98
CA GLY A 149 14.79 -3.62 12.42
C GLY A 149 14.36 -2.42 13.29
N ALA A 150 14.06 -1.26 12.69
CA ALA A 150 13.41 -0.16 13.39
C ALA A 150 11.89 -0.35 13.38
N THR A 151 11.24 -0.12 14.53
CA THR A 151 9.78 -0.11 14.64
C THR A 151 9.34 1.24 15.22
N ILE A 152 8.41 1.89 14.54
CA ILE A 152 7.78 3.14 15.00
C ILE A 152 6.30 2.89 15.30
N TRP A 153 5.75 3.74 16.17
CA TRP A 153 4.31 3.81 16.42
C TRP A 153 3.73 4.95 15.61
N CYS A 154 2.66 4.66 14.89
CA CYS A 154 1.92 5.62 14.08
C CYS A 154 0.51 5.77 14.63
N HIS A 155 0.05 7.02 14.63
CA HIS A 155 -1.30 7.40 14.99
C HIS A 155 -2.04 7.91 13.75
N VAL A 156 -3.18 7.30 13.47
CA VAL A 156 -4.11 7.72 12.43
C VAL A 156 -4.66 9.07 12.85
N GLN A 157 -4.22 10.13 12.18
CA GLN A 157 -4.77 11.45 12.43
C GLN A 157 -6.17 11.46 11.82
N SER A 158 -7.21 11.42 12.66
CA SER A 158 -8.57 11.54 12.18
C SER A 158 -8.69 12.87 11.45
N SER A 159 -8.80 12.83 10.12
CA SER A 159 -9.05 14.04 9.36
C SER A 159 -10.32 14.68 9.90
N PRO A 160 -10.34 16.00 10.15
CA PRO A 160 -11.55 16.66 10.62
C PRO A 160 -12.72 16.31 9.69
N PRO A 161 -13.91 16.00 10.22
CA PRO A 161 -15.07 15.69 9.39
C PRO A 161 -15.31 16.86 8.44
N VAL A 162 -15.62 16.54 7.19
CA VAL A 162 -15.91 17.55 6.16
C VAL A 162 -17.13 18.37 6.55
N TRP A 163 -18.13 17.72 7.15
CA TRP A 163 -19.31 18.33 7.75
C TRP A 163 -19.31 18.15 9.27
N PRO A 164 -18.63 19.03 10.03
CA PRO A 164 -18.62 18.95 11.48
C PRO A 164 -20.00 19.20 12.09
N SER A 165 -20.22 18.73 13.32
CA SER A 165 -21.50 18.88 14.03
C SER A 165 -21.89 20.34 14.29
N ASN A 166 -20.94 21.27 14.27
CA ASN A 166 -21.19 22.70 14.39
C ASN A 166 -21.24 23.44 13.04
N ALA A 167 -21.19 22.74 11.90
CA ALA A 167 -21.32 23.36 10.58
C ALA A 167 -22.63 24.15 10.48
N SER A 168 -22.56 25.37 9.94
CA SER A 168 -23.68 26.30 9.87
C SER A 168 -24.23 26.46 8.46
N LYS A 169 -23.40 26.29 7.43
CA LYS A 169 -23.77 26.52 6.04
C LYS A 169 -23.00 25.61 5.08
N LEU A 170 -23.71 25.10 4.09
CA LEU A 170 -23.17 24.44 2.90
C LEU A 170 -23.45 25.32 1.68
N VAL A 171 -22.47 25.45 0.80
CA VAL A 171 -22.66 25.91 -0.59
C VAL A 171 -22.13 24.81 -1.50
N ALA A 172 -22.98 24.15 -2.29
CA ALA A 172 -22.58 23.11 -3.24
C ALA A 172 -22.79 23.63 -4.67
N VAL A 173 -21.78 23.53 -5.53
CA VAL A 173 -21.79 24.03 -6.90
C VAL A 173 -21.33 22.96 -7.88
N ASN A 174 -22.15 22.73 -8.90
CA ASN A 174 -21.82 21.99 -10.11
C ASN A 174 -21.78 23.02 -11.23
N GLU A 175 -20.62 23.23 -11.84
CA GLU A 175 -20.42 24.24 -12.88
C GLU A 175 -21.02 23.85 -14.24
N GLY A 176 -21.68 22.69 -14.31
CA GLY A 176 -22.22 22.11 -15.53
C GLY A 176 -21.11 21.71 -16.52
N GLY A 177 -21.53 21.34 -17.72
CA GLY A 177 -20.59 20.90 -18.77
C GLY A 177 -20.17 19.44 -18.60
N GLY A 178 -18.87 19.17 -18.72
CA GLY A 178 -18.34 17.82 -18.96
C GLY A 178 -18.47 17.44 -20.44
N PHE A 179 -18.68 16.16 -20.72
CA PHE A 179 -18.88 15.66 -22.09
C PHE A 179 -20.34 15.80 -22.55
N VAL A 180 -20.84 17.04 -22.56
CA VAL A 180 -22.19 17.39 -22.99
C VAL A 180 -22.15 18.37 -24.17
N PRO A 181 -23.19 18.42 -25.02
CA PRO A 181 -23.25 19.36 -26.13
C PRO A 181 -23.12 20.82 -25.65
N THR A 182 -22.52 21.67 -26.49
CA THR A 182 -22.50 23.11 -26.26
C THR A 182 -23.92 23.66 -26.15
N PRO A 183 -24.24 24.50 -25.15
CA PRO A 183 -25.56 25.10 -25.01
C PRO A 183 -25.98 25.89 -26.26
N PRO A 184 -27.29 25.94 -26.60
CA PRO A 184 -27.79 26.76 -27.70
C PRO A 184 -27.37 28.23 -27.57
N PRO A 185 -27.15 28.96 -28.68
CA PRO A 185 -26.82 30.38 -28.64
C PRO A 185 -27.81 31.19 -27.79
N GLY A 186 -27.28 32.05 -26.92
CA GLY A 186 -28.07 32.88 -26.00
C GLY A 186 -28.39 32.24 -24.65
N SER A 187 -28.03 30.97 -24.42
CA SER A 187 -28.17 30.28 -23.14
C SER A 187 -27.45 31.02 -22.01
N LYS A 188 -28.11 31.10 -20.84
CA LYS A 188 -27.59 31.77 -19.64
C LYS A 188 -26.85 30.84 -18.69
N CYS A 189 -26.90 29.54 -18.94
CA CYS A 189 -26.29 28.50 -18.13
C CYS A 189 -25.89 27.29 -18.97
N LYS A 190 -25.07 26.40 -18.40
CA LYS A 190 -24.66 25.13 -19.01
C LYS A 190 -25.54 23.98 -18.54
N LEU A 191 -25.67 22.94 -19.36
CA LEU A 191 -26.37 21.72 -18.97
C LEU A 191 -25.74 21.14 -17.69
N GLY A 192 -26.59 20.84 -16.70
CA GLY A 192 -26.17 20.31 -15.39
C GLY A 192 -25.68 21.37 -14.40
N GLU A 193 -25.59 22.65 -14.79
CA GLU A 193 -25.17 23.72 -13.88
C GLU A 193 -26.18 23.88 -12.74
N THR A 194 -25.71 23.71 -11.51
CA THR A 194 -26.53 23.83 -10.30
C THR A 194 -25.75 24.46 -9.16
N ARG A 195 -26.46 25.19 -8.30
CA ARG A 195 -25.93 25.77 -7.08
C ARG A 195 -26.95 25.62 -5.98
N PHE A 196 -26.52 25.05 -4.86
CA PHE A 196 -27.33 24.89 -3.66
C PHE A 196 -26.67 25.63 -2.50
N THR A 197 -27.46 26.29 -1.68
CA THR A 197 -27.04 26.88 -0.41
C THR A 197 -27.97 26.40 0.69
N PHE A 198 -27.46 25.58 1.59
CA PHE A 198 -28.20 25.07 2.73
C PHE A 198 -27.71 25.76 4.01
N ASN A 199 -28.64 26.43 4.71
CA ASN A 199 -28.39 26.98 6.04
C ASN A 199 -28.96 26.01 7.08
N ARG A 200 -28.09 25.44 7.92
CA ARG A 200 -28.48 24.40 8.86
C ARG A 200 -29.42 24.90 9.94
N ALA A 201 -29.20 26.12 10.44
CA ALA A 201 -29.98 26.69 11.54
C ALA A 201 -31.41 27.04 11.10
N THR A 202 -31.56 27.62 9.91
CA THR A 202 -32.88 27.98 9.38
C THR A 202 -33.54 26.85 8.59
N ARG A 203 -32.78 25.80 8.25
CA ARG A 203 -33.15 24.71 7.33
C ARG A 203 -33.58 25.20 5.95
N VAL A 204 -33.15 26.40 5.57
CA VAL A 204 -33.47 26.96 4.26
C VAL A 204 -32.48 26.41 3.24
N LEU A 205 -33.04 25.83 2.17
CA LEU A 205 -32.36 25.46 0.95
C LEU A 205 -32.70 26.50 -0.14
N ASP A 206 -31.72 27.33 -0.48
CA ASP A 206 -31.74 28.21 -1.65
C ASP A 206 -31.04 27.48 -2.80
N TRP A 207 -31.63 27.50 -3.98
CA TRP A 207 -31.13 26.75 -5.12
C TRP A 207 -31.24 27.55 -6.43
N GLN A 208 -30.32 27.22 -7.34
CA GLN A 208 -30.32 27.67 -8.71
C GLN A 208 -29.97 26.46 -9.60
N ILE A 209 -30.77 26.18 -10.61
CA ILE A 209 -30.60 25.04 -11.52
C ILE A 209 -30.79 25.53 -12.96
N CYS A 210 -29.94 25.09 -13.88
CA CYS A 210 -30.12 25.34 -15.30
C CYS A 210 -31.32 24.55 -15.83
N ASP A 211 -32.35 25.26 -16.31
CA ASP A 211 -33.50 24.67 -16.99
C ASP A 211 -33.20 24.51 -18.48
N SER A 212 -32.90 23.27 -18.88
CA SER A 212 -32.64 22.89 -20.26
C SER A 212 -33.91 22.60 -21.07
N ASN A 213 -35.09 22.69 -20.46
CA ASN A 213 -36.37 22.50 -21.17
C ASN A 213 -36.83 23.75 -21.92
N VAL A 214 -36.16 24.89 -21.70
CA VAL A 214 -36.39 26.14 -22.43
C VAL A 214 -35.21 26.42 -23.36
N THR A 215 -35.45 27.03 -24.53
CA THR A 215 -34.39 27.43 -25.47
C THR A 215 -34.49 28.93 -25.75
N PRO A 216 -33.45 29.73 -25.50
CA PRO A 216 -32.16 29.36 -24.88
C PRO A 216 -32.29 28.88 -23.41
N TYR A 217 -31.32 28.09 -22.91
CA TYR A 217 -31.34 27.60 -21.52
C TYR A 217 -31.36 28.78 -20.53
N ALA A 218 -32.10 28.65 -19.44
CA ALA A 218 -32.26 29.70 -18.44
C ALA A 218 -32.04 29.16 -17.02
N MET A 219 -31.52 30.00 -16.13
CA MET A 219 -31.44 29.65 -14.71
C MET A 219 -32.81 29.75 -14.05
N LYS A 220 -33.24 28.68 -13.40
CA LYS A 220 -34.38 28.65 -12.48
C LYS A 220 -33.84 28.73 -11.06
N SER A 221 -34.47 29.55 -10.21
CA SER A 221 -34.11 29.65 -8.80
C SER A 221 -35.32 29.43 -7.91
N GLY A 222 -35.06 29.09 -6.65
CA GLY A 222 -36.08 28.96 -5.64
C GLY A 222 -35.51 28.86 -4.24
N LEU A 223 -36.41 28.94 -3.27
CA LEU A 223 -36.09 28.86 -1.86
C LEU A 223 -37.13 27.99 -1.17
N ARG A 224 -36.67 27.02 -0.38
CA ARG A 224 -37.53 26.12 0.36
C ARG A 224 -37.02 25.94 1.78
N THR A 225 -37.92 25.98 2.77
CA THR A 225 -37.58 25.55 4.14
C THR A 225 -37.80 24.04 4.24
N LEU A 226 -36.74 23.30 4.53
CA LEU A 226 -36.79 21.86 4.73
C LEU A 226 -37.45 21.53 6.08
N SER A 227 -38.19 20.43 6.12
CA SER A 227 -38.67 19.85 7.38
C SER A 227 -37.49 19.38 8.25
N THR A 228 -37.74 19.07 9.52
CA THR A 228 -36.70 18.52 10.41
C THR A 228 -36.11 17.22 9.86
N VAL A 229 -36.95 16.36 9.28
CA VAL A 229 -36.52 15.06 8.73
C VAL A 229 -35.64 15.29 7.50
N GLU A 230 -36.09 16.13 6.56
CA GLU A 230 -35.30 16.44 5.35
C GLU A 230 -33.96 17.10 5.67
N ALA A 231 -33.92 18.02 6.64
CA ALA A 231 -32.67 18.62 7.10
C ALA A 231 -31.72 17.61 7.76
N ALA A 232 -32.26 16.64 8.51
CA ALA A 232 -31.48 15.55 9.09
C ALA A 232 -30.93 14.60 8.01
N ASP A 233 -31.68 14.36 6.93
CA ASP A 233 -31.21 13.57 5.78
C ASP A 233 -30.06 14.28 5.03
N VAL A 234 -30.12 15.60 4.89
CA VAL A 234 -29.00 16.41 4.36
C VAL A 234 -27.78 16.28 5.26
N ASP A 235 -27.95 16.43 6.58
CA ASP A 235 -26.86 16.29 7.55
C ASP A 235 -26.23 14.88 7.52
N ALA A 236 -27.05 13.84 7.45
CA ALA A 236 -26.59 12.46 7.35
C ALA A 236 -25.79 12.23 6.05
N THR A 237 -26.28 12.74 4.92
CA THR A 237 -25.58 12.64 3.62
C THR A 237 -24.24 13.35 3.67
N LEU A 238 -24.20 14.58 4.21
CA LEU A 238 -22.97 15.35 4.35
C LEU A 238 -21.96 14.71 5.31
N SER A 239 -22.43 14.00 6.34
CA SER A 239 -21.56 13.25 7.25
C SER A 239 -20.88 12.04 6.58
N GLY A 240 -21.41 11.57 5.46
CA GLY A 240 -20.80 10.50 4.63
C GLY A 240 -19.70 10.99 3.68
N VAL A 241 -19.47 12.30 3.59
CA VAL A 241 -18.40 12.88 2.77
C VAL A 241 -17.06 12.74 3.50
N SER A 242 -16.08 12.13 2.84
CA SER A 242 -14.74 11.89 3.40
C SER A 242 -13.65 12.56 2.56
N ILE A 243 -12.54 12.93 3.21
CA ILE A 243 -11.34 13.41 2.49
C ILE A 243 -10.77 12.28 1.64
N TYR A 244 -10.57 12.55 0.35
CA TYR A 244 -9.94 11.64 -0.57
C TYR A 244 -8.42 11.74 -0.49
N THR A 245 -7.75 10.60 -0.34
CA THR A 245 -6.28 10.50 -0.25
C THR A 245 -5.67 9.65 -1.38
N GLY A 246 -6.46 9.24 -2.36
CA GLY A 246 -5.99 8.46 -3.49
C GLY A 246 -5.31 9.30 -4.56
N THR A 247 -4.85 8.63 -5.62
CA THR A 247 -4.17 9.26 -6.78
C THR A 247 -4.93 9.11 -8.09
N SER A 248 -6.04 8.37 -8.12
CA SER A 248 -6.88 8.27 -9.31
C SER A 248 -7.68 9.55 -9.54
N CYS A 249 -7.81 9.92 -10.80
CA CYS A 249 -8.69 10.98 -11.29
C CYS A 249 -9.30 10.54 -12.62
N GLY A 250 -10.40 11.17 -13.02
CA GLY A 250 -11.03 10.97 -14.32
C GLY A 250 -11.09 12.27 -15.13
N ALA A 251 -11.64 12.16 -16.33
CA ALA A 251 -11.97 13.28 -17.22
C ALA A 251 -13.47 13.28 -17.52
N ASP A 252 -13.98 14.37 -18.12
CA ASP A 252 -15.31 14.37 -18.76
C ASP A 252 -16.56 14.49 -17.87
N LYS A 253 -16.40 14.54 -16.54
CA LYS A 253 -17.46 14.99 -15.61
C LYS A 253 -17.59 16.53 -15.64
N PRO A 254 -18.67 17.15 -15.14
CA PRO A 254 -18.65 18.56 -14.76
C PRO A 254 -17.89 18.81 -13.45
N LEU A 255 -17.25 19.98 -13.32
CA LEU A 255 -16.52 20.36 -12.11
C LEU A 255 -17.50 20.59 -10.95
N MET A 256 -17.33 19.82 -9.88
CA MET A 256 -18.14 19.89 -8.67
C MET A 256 -17.28 20.27 -7.47
N TRP A 257 -17.80 21.17 -6.65
CA TRP A 257 -17.16 21.58 -5.40
C TRP A 257 -18.20 21.99 -4.37
N MET A 258 -17.78 22.01 -3.12
CA MET A 258 -18.59 22.53 -2.02
C MET A 258 -17.77 23.34 -1.03
N GLU A 259 -18.41 24.33 -0.41
CA GLU A 259 -17.89 25.11 0.69
C GLU A 259 -18.70 24.81 1.96
N VAL A 260 -17.98 24.51 3.04
CA VAL A 260 -18.56 24.28 4.36
C VAL A 260 -18.08 25.39 5.29
N SER A 261 -19.03 26.11 5.87
CA SER A 261 -18.76 27.12 6.91
C SER A 261 -19.12 26.58 8.28
N SER A 262 -18.19 26.73 9.24
CA SER A 262 -18.40 26.35 10.63
C SER A 262 -17.84 27.40 11.58
N PRO A 263 -18.51 27.72 12.71
CA PRO A 263 -17.95 28.58 13.74
C PRO A 263 -16.61 28.04 14.24
N GLY A 264 -15.60 28.91 14.35
CA GLY A 264 -14.26 28.56 14.81
C GLY A 264 -13.35 27.90 13.77
N GLN A 265 -13.88 27.28 12.71
CA GLN A 265 -13.08 26.68 11.63
C GLN A 265 -13.10 27.49 10.32
N GLY A 266 -13.96 28.50 10.21
CA GLY A 266 -14.10 29.33 9.02
C GLY A 266 -14.82 28.60 7.88
N THR A 267 -14.57 29.02 6.65
CA THR A 267 -15.08 28.38 5.44
C THR A 267 -13.98 27.57 4.78
N LYS A 268 -14.24 26.30 4.48
CA LYS A 268 -13.34 25.42 3.74
C LYS A 268 -13.99 24.98 2.44
N LYS A 269 -13.19 24.96 1.37
CA LYS A 269 -13.62 24.51 0.04
C LYS A 269 -13.07 23.11 -0.25
N PHE A 270 -13.93 22.26 -0.77
CA PHE A 270 -13.66 20.87 -1.12
C PHE A 270 -14.05 20.63 -2.57
N TYR A 271 -13.25 19.83 -3.26
CA TYR A 271 -13.45 19.47 -4.67
C TYR A 271 -13.78 17.99 -4.78
N ASP A 272 -14.48 17.62 -5.83
CA ASP A 272 -14.74 16.21 -6.15
C ASP A 272 -13.44 15.43 -6.42
N SER A 273 -13.26 14.28 -5.76
CA SER A 273 -12.10 13.39 -5.92
C SER A 273 -11.85 12.94 -7.36
N PHE A 274 -12.88 12.98 -8.20
CA PHE A 274 -12.75 12.77 -9.63
C PHE A 274 -11.71 13.70 -10.30
N TYR A 275 -11.48 14.90 -9.75
CA TYR A 275 -10.51 15.88 -10.25
C TYR A 275 -9.22 15.99 -9.43
N SER A 276 -8.88 14.97 -8.65
CA SER A 276 -7.73 15.00 -7.74
C SER A 276 -6.39 15.37 -8.39
N CYS A 277 -6.22 15.06 -9.68
CA CYS A 277 -5.02 15.39 -10.45
C CYS A 277 -4.86 16.89 -10.79
N ASN A 278 -5.89 17.71 -10.61
CA ASN A 278 -5.82 19.13 -10.99
C ASN A 278 -5.11 20.01 -9.95
N GLY A 279 -4.81 19.49 -8.76
CA GLY A 279 -4.14 20.24 -7.69
C GLY A 279 -4.90 21.47 -7.19
N LEU A 280 -6.23 21.48 -7.30
CA LEU A 280 -7.07 22.64 -6.97
C LEU A 280 -7.27 22.84 -5.46
N GLY A 281 -6.99 21.82 -4.64
CA GLY A 281 -7.12 21.91 -3.19
C GLY A 281 -7.39 20.56 -2.53
N THR A 282 -8.24 20.57 -1.51
CA THR A 282 -8.66 19.35 -0.81
C THR A 282 -9.77 18.65 -1.57
N TYR A 283 -9.62 17.35 -1.78
CA TYR A 283 -10.57 16.53 -2.51
C TYR A 283 -11.40 15.66 -1.58
N VAL A 284 -12.64 15.33 -1.98
CA VAL A 284 -13.58 14.54 -1.19
C VAL A 284 -14.29 13.49 -2.03
N ASP A 285 -14.59 12.36 -1.40
CA ASP A 285 -15.45 11.30 -1.96
C ASP A 285 -16.92 11.54 -1.58
N ASN A 286 -17.83 10.90 -2.33
CA ASN A 286 -19.28 10.93 -2.11
C ASN A 286 -19.92 12.33 -2.23
N ILE A 287 -19.27 13.27 -2.93
CA ILE A 287 -19.86 14.59 -3.17
C ILE A 287 -21.10 14.49 -4.07
N ASP A 288 -21.16 13.52 -4.99
CA ASP A 288 -22.32 13.26 -5.84
C ASP A 288 -23.61 13.02 -5.05
N ASP A 289 -23.52 12.24 -3.97
CA ASP A 289 -24.65 11.91 -3.12
C ASP A 289 -25.25 13.16 -2.47
N VAL A 290 -24.41 14.15 -2.15
CA VAL A 290 -24.85 15.47 -1.65
C VAL A 290 -25.69 16.19 -2.70
N PHE A 291 -25.22 16.25 -3.94
CA PHE A 291 -25.96 16.91 -5.02
C PHE A 291 -27.26 16.18 -5.35
N ALA A 292 -27.22 14.85 -5.44
CA ALA A 292 -28.40 14.02 -5.65
C ALA A 292 -29.45 14.27 -4.55
N LYS A 293 -29.02 14.26 -3.27
CA LYS A 293 -29.89 14.52 -2.13
C LYS A 293 -30.51 15.91 -2.16
N LEU A 294 -29.72 16.96 -2.42
CA LEU A 294 -30.23 18.33 -2.48
C LEU A 294 -31.23 18.51 -3.63
N GLN A 295 -30.99 17.85 -4.76
CA GLN A 295 -31.88 17.91 -5.93
C GLN A 295 -33.25 17.24 -5.67
N GLU A 296 -33.33 16.21 -4.81
CA GLU A 296 -34.60 15.58 -4.42
C GLU A 296 -35.60 16.59 -3.82
N PHE A 297 -35.11 17.64 -3.16
CA PHE A 297 -35.93 18.66 -2.49
C PHE A 297 -36.38 19.82 -3.38
N VAL A 298 -35.92 19.86 -4.64
CA VAL A 298 -36.15 20.97 -5.59
C VAL A 298 -37.25 20.66 -6.63
N LYS A 299 -37.96 19.54 -6.45
CA LYS A 299 -39.11 19.17 -7.30
C LYS A 299 -40.28 20.14 -7.19
#